data_AF-A0A9P7DV40-F1
#
_entry.id   AF-A0A9P7DV40-F1
#
_cell.length_a   1.000
_cell.length_b   1.000
_cell.length_c   1.000
_cell.angle_alpha   90.00
_cell.angle_beta   90.00
_cell.angle_gamma   90.00
#
_symmetry.space_group_name_H-M   'P 1'
#
loop_
_entity.id
_entity.type
_entity.pdbx_description
1 polymer ?
#
loop_
_entity_poly.entity_id
_entity_poly.type
_entity_poly.pdbx_seq_one_letter_code
_entity_poly.pdbx_strand_id
1 'polypeptide(L)'
;MNSWQWQRLRALVIDAAARFLNTQCRYEHQDPEMVRLFYQAVHATWPEVAAKYPNSWVLVWYLRIYLLKRVYRKRWSDKIARERASSQLRRLRTKNTNQSSVRQIDTGASQARVAKRTRGRAITCDRPVSPSGPEIIVSPAMQCSAVIAHQHSGSSSSLASAQSHSIVPIQSSHAVFRFLDSMTPSLVKLVPDFLSAGIYDQSHLEDFFTWPEKAQRNFLLKTFVGKMNALELGAMLIALNCRRHG
;
A
#
# COMPACT_ATOMS: atom_id res chain seq x y z
N MET A 1 19.32 -11.91 -10.27
CA MET A 1 19.46 -10.91 -11.35
C MET A 1 20.20 -9.73 -10.76
N ASN A 2 21.31 -9.29 -11.37
CA ASN A 2 22.09 -8.19 -10.79
C ASN A 2 21.40 -6.83 -11.03
N SER A 3 21.86 -5.78 -10.35
CA SER A 3 21.25 -4.44 -10.40
C SER A 3 21.20 -3.88 -11.83
N TRP A 4 22.26 -4.07 -12.61
CA TRP A 4 22.35 -3.60 -13.99
C TRP A 4 21.37 -4.32 -14.93
N GLN A 5 21.28 -5.65 -14.83
CA GLN A 5 20.28 -6.45 -15.57
C GLN A 5 18.86 -5.97 -15.24
N TRP A 6 18.59 -5.67 -13.97
CA TRP A 6 17.28 -5.15 -13.57
C TRP A 6 16.99 -3.79 -14.21
N GLN A 7 17.93 -2.86 -14.21
CA GLN A 7 17.76 -1.55 -14.85
C GLN A 7 17.50 -1.69 -16.36
N ARG A 8 18.25 -2.56 -17.03
CA ARG A 8 18.05 -2.86 -18.46
C ARG A 8 16.66 -3.44 -18.71
N LEU A 9 16.18 -4.35 -17.85
CA LEU A 9 14.86 -4.97 -18.00
C LEU A 9 13.77 -3.93 -17.82
N ARG A 10 13.92 -3.04 -16.84
CA ARG A 10 12.98 -1.95 -16.59
C ARG A 10 12.89 -1.02 -17.79
N ALA A 11 14.02 -0.63 -18.39
CA ALA A 11 14.04 0.22 -19.57
C ALA A 11 13.32 -0.45 -20.75
N LEU A 12 13.63 -1.73 -21.00
CA LEU A 12 12.99 -2.52 -22.06
C LEU A 12 11.47 -2.63 -21.86
N VAL A 13 11.00 -2.92 -20.64
CA VAL A 13 9.56 -3.02 -20.34
C VAL A 13 8.87 -1.67 -20.49
N ILE A 14 9.51 -0.57 -20.05
CA ILE A 14 8.95 0.77 -20.19
C ILE A 14 8.75 1.13 -21.66
N ASP A 15 9.77 0.86 -22.49
CA ASP A 15 9.75 1.12 -23.92
C ASP A 15 8.71 0.27 -24.65
N ALA A 16 8.71 -1.06 -24.42
CA ALA A 16 7.71 -1.96 -25.00
C ALA A 16 6.28 -1.60 -24.56
N ALA A 17 6.08 -1.25 -23.28
CA ALA A 17 4.77 -0.83 -22.79
C ALA A 17 4.31 0.49 -23.42
N ALA A 18 5.22 1.42 -23.76
CA ALA A 18 4.86 2.64 -24.45
C ALA A 18 4.43 2.39 -25.91
N ARG A 19 4.98 1.35 -26.55
CA ARG A 19 4.65 0.97 -27.93
C ARG A 19 3.35 0.18 -28.05
N PHE A 20 3.12 -0.79 -27.17
CA PHE A 20 2.01 -1.73 -27.30
C PHE A 20 0.85 -1.47 -26.34
N LEU A 21 1.07 -0.86 -25.17
CA LEU A 21 0.05 -0.80 -24.13
C LEU A 21 -0.54 0.60 -23.94
N ASN A 22 -1.79 0.66 -23.50
CA ASN A 22 -2.40 1.90 -23.07
C ASN A 22 -1.89 2.24 -21.66
N THR A 23 -0.84 3.05 -21.62
CA THR A 23 -0.20 3.47 -20.35
C THR A 23 -1.09 4.32 -19.43
N GLN A 24 -2.30 4.70 -19.87
CA GLN A 24 -3.29 5.43 -19.09
C GLN A 24 -4.32 4.52 -18.41
N CYS A 25 -4.27 3.22 -18.69
CA CYS A 25 -5.13 2.20 -18.11
C CYS A 25 -4.36 1.30 -17.14
N ARG A 26 -5.11 0.67 -16.24
CA ARG A 26 -4.57 -0.41 -15.39
C ARG A 26 -4.28 -1.65 -16.24
N TYR A 27 -3.52 -2.59 -15.68
CA TYR A 27 -3.15 -3.82 -16.39
C TYR A 27 -4.39 -4.66 -16.75
N GLU A 28 -5.37 -4.72 -15.85
CA GLU A 28 -6.60 -5.52 -16.00
C GLU A 28 -7.52 -5.01 -17.12
N HIS A 29 -7.31 -3.78 -17.58
CA HIS A 29 -8.09 -3.15 -18.65
C HIS A 29 -7.32 -3.01 -19.96
N GLN A 30 -6.16 -3.69 -20.08
CA GLN A 30 -5.43 -3.73 -21.35
C GLN A 30 -6.11 -4.71 -22.30
N ASP A 31 -5.99 -4.43 -23.59
CA ASP A 31 -6.36 -5.38 -24.63
C ASP A 31 -5.45 -6.64 -24.54
N PRO A 32 -6.02 -7.85 -24.39
CA PRO A 32 -5.26 -9.09 -24.33
C PRO A 32 -4.30 -9.29 -25.50
N GLU A 33 -4.67 -8.89 -26.72
CA GLU A 33 -3.80 -9.05 -27.90
C GLU A 33 -2.59 -8.12 -27.82
N MET A 34 -2.79 -6.88 -27.36
CA MET A 34 -1.69 -5.94 -27.17
C MET A 34 -0.75 -6.37 -26.04
N VAL A 35 -1.29 -6.99 -24.99
CA VAL A 35 -0.50 -7.62 -23.92
C VAL A 35 0.32 -8.80 -24.46
N ARG A 36 -0.27 -9.63 -25.33
CA ARG A 36 0.45 -10.73 -26.00
C ARG A 36 1.60 -10.21 -26.86
N LEU A 37 1.36 -9.19 -27.68
CA LEU A 37 2.40 -8.54 -28.51
C LEU A 37 3.51 -7.91 -27.65
N PHE A 38 3.15 -7.30 -26.53
CA PHE A 38 4.12 -6.79 -25.55
C PHE A 38 5.05 -7.89 -25.05
N TYR A 39 4.51 -9.04 -24.60
CA TYR A 39 5.34 -10.15 -24.14
C TYR A 39 6.22 -10.71 -25.26
N GLN A 40 5.67 -10.86 -26.46
CA GLN A 40 6.42 -11.32 -27.63
C GLN A 40 7.62 -10.40 -27.93
N ALA A 41 7.42 -9.08 -27.90
CA ALA A 41 8.48 -8.10 -28.13
C ALA A 41 9.58 -8.14 -27.05
N VAL A 42 9.19 -8.26 -25.77
CA VAL A 42 10.15 -8.36 -24.66
C VAL A 42 10.93 -9.67 -24.73
N HIS A 43 10.27 -10.80 -25.00
CA HIS A 43 10.91 -12.12 -25.10
C HIS A 43 11.83 -12.23 -26.32
N ALA A 44 11.46 -11.62 -27.46
CA ALA A 44 12.32 -11.55 -28.63
C ALA A 44 13.61 -10.75 -28.34
N THR A 45 13.51 -9.68 -27.54
CA THR A 45 14.66 -8.84 -27.20
C THR A 45 15.52 -9.45 -26.08
N TRP A 46 14.90 -10.16 -25.14
CA TRP A 46 15.60 -10.78 -24.00
C TRP A 46 15.07 -12.18 -23.69
N PRO A 47 15.48 -13.19 -24.48
CA PRO A 47 14.97 -14.55 -24.37
C PRO A 47 15.32 -15.21 -23.02
N GLU A 48 16.46 -14.85 -22.40
CA GLU A 48 16.85 -15.35 -21.09
C GLU A 48 15.79 -15.08 -20.00
N VAL A 49 15.03 -13.98 -20.10
CA VAL A 49 13.97 -13.65 -19.13
C VAL A 49 12.84 -14.66 -19.23
N ALA A 50 12.44 -15.04 -20.45
CA ALA A 50 11.41 -16.05 -20.67
C ALA A 50 11.89 -17.43 -20.21
N ALA A 51 13.15 -17.78 -20.47
CA ALA A 51 13.74 -19.05 -20.05
C ALA A 51 13.87 -19.15 -18.52
N LYS A 52 14.21 -18.04 -17.85
CA LYS A 52 14.48 -18.03 -16.41
C LYS A 52 13.24 -17.91 -15.54
N TYR A 53 12.20 -17.23 -16.01
CA TYR A 53 11.00 -16.94 -15.22
C TYR A 53 9.78 -17.55 -15.90
N PRO A 54 9.27 -18.70 -15.40
CA PRO A 54 8.05 -19.31 -15.93
C PRO A 54 6.89 -18.32 -15.94
N ASN A 55 6.12 -18.33 -17.03
CA ASN A 55 5.01 -17.40 -17.28
C ASN A 55 5.40 -15.91 -17.21
N SER A 56 6.69 -15.61 -17.23
CA SER A 56 7.23 -14.25 -17.15
C SER A 56 6.66 -13.43 -15.99
N TRP A 57 6.48 -14.07 -14.82
CA TRP A 57 5.85 -13.45 -13.65
C TRP A 57 6.52 -12.12 -13.24
N VAL A 58 7.84 -12.00 -13.43
CA VAL A 58 8.60 -10.77 -13.17
C VAL A 58 8.11 -9.63 -14.06
N LEU A 59 7.83 -9.90 -15.34
CA LEU A 59 7.30 -8.93 -16.29
C LEU A 59 5.88 -8.52 -15.88
N VAL A 60 5.00 -9.49 -15.59
CA VAL A 60 3.61 -9.23 -15.15
C VAL A 60 3.60 -8.33 -13.91
N TRP A 61 4.40 -8.69 -12.91
CA TRP A 61 4.49 -7.97 -11.64
C TRP A 61 5.00 -6.54 -11.83
N TYR A 62 6.12 -6.38 -12.56
CA TYR A 62 6.69 -5.06 -12.80
C TYR A 62 5.74 -4.18 -13.63
N LEU A 63 5.10 -4.75 -14.65
CA LEU A 63 4.17 -4.04 -15.52
C LEU A 63 2.94 -3.54 -14.74
N ARG A 64 2.36 -4.36 -13.85
CA ARG A 64 1.27 -3.95 -12.95
C ARG A 64 1.66 -2.75 -12.09
N ILE A 65 2.83 -2.80 -11.45
CA ILE A 65 3.33 -1.70 -10.62
C ILE A 65 3.57 -0.44 -11.45
N TYR A 66 4.18 -0.60 -12.63
CA TYR A 66 4.49 0.50 -13.53
C TYR A 66 3.22 1.23 -14.00
N LEU A 67 2.24 0.49 -14.52
CA LEU A 67 0.97 1.05 -14.98
C LEU A 67 0.19 1.69 -13.82
N LEU A 68 0.15 1.05 -12.65
CA LEU A 68 -0.50 1.61 -11.46
C LEU A 68 0.11 2.96 -11.07
N LYS A 69 1.45 3.06 -11.01
CA LYS A 69 2.16 4.31 -10.73
C LYS A 69 1.87 5.38 -11.78
N ARG A 70 1.80 5.01 -13.06
CA ARG A 70 1.55 5.95 -14.16
C ARG A 70 0.13 6.49 -14.13
N VAL A 71 -0.88 5.64 -13.94
CA VAL A 71 -2.28 6.03 -13.75
C VAL A 71 -2.44 6.96 -12.55
N TYR A 72 -1.80 6.61 -11.43
CA TYR A 72 -1.84 7.45 -10.22
C TYR A 72 -1.25 8.84 -10.47
N ARG A 73 -0.05 8.90 -11.09
CA ARG A 73 0.60 10.17 -11.43
C ARG A 73 -0.26 11.01 -12.36
N LYS A 74 -0.88 10.42 -13.38
CA LYS A 74 -1.79 11.17 -14.27
C LYS A 74 -2.98 11.73 -13.50
N ARG A 75 -3.69 10.90 -12.73
CA ARG A 75 -4.84 11.35 -11.93
C ARG A 75 -4.47 12.48 -10.97
N TRP A 76 -3.28 12.41 -10.38
CA TRP A 76 -2.74 13.46 -9.52
C TRP A 76 -2.48 14.75 -10.31
N SER A 77 -1.82 14.68 -11.46
CA SER A 77 -1.60 15.83 -12.34
C SER A 77 -2.91 16.46 -12.82
N ASP A 78 -3.89 15.65 -13.22
CA ASP A 78 -5.21 16.10 -13.67
C ASP A 78 -5.99 16.77 -12.53
N LYS A 79 -5.85 16.27 -11.29
CA LYS A 79 -6.43 16.91 -10.10
C LYS A 79 -5.82 18.30 -9.89
N ILE A 80 -4.49 18.41 -9.90
CA ILE A 80 -3.79 19.69 -9.74
C ILE A 80 -4.17 20.67 -10.86
N ALA A 81 -4.25 20.20 -12.10
CA ALA A 81 -4.66 21.03 -13.24
C ALA A 81 -6.07 21.59 -13.05
N ARG A 82 -7.02 20.76 -12.60
CA ARG A 82 -8.40 21.19 -12.29
C ARG A 82 -8.47 22.20 -11.14
N GLU A 83 -7.69 22.00 -10.08
CA GLU A 83 -7.64 22.94 -8.95
C GLU A 83 -7.07 24.31 -9.36
N ARG A 84 -6.03 24.32 -10.22
CA ARG A 84 -5.47 25.55 -10.78
C ARG A 84 -6.47 26.27 -11.70
N ALA A 85 -7.11 25.55 -12.62
CA ALA A 85 -8.14 26.11 -13.49
C ALA A 85 -9.31 26.71 -12.69
N SER A 86 -9.77 26.01 -11.66
CA SER A 86 -10.83 26.49 -10.75
C SER A 86 -10.42 27.75 -9.99
N SER A 87 -9.16 27.81 -9.53
CA SER A 87 -8.61 28.97 -8.81
C SER A 87 -8.50 30.20 -9.72
N GLN A 88 -8.13 30.01 -10.99
CA GLN A 88 -8.10 31.09 -11.98
C GLN A 88 -9.51 31.63 -12.27
N LEU A 89 -10.50 30.75 -12.46
CA LEU A 89 -11.90 31.15 -12.67
C LEU A 89 -12.44 31.96 -11.48
N ARG A 90 -12.13 31.55 -10.23
CA ARG A 90 -12.51 32.31 -9.03
C ARG A 90 -11.90 33.72 -8.99
N ARG A 91 -10.62 33.86 -9.38
CA ARG A 91 -9.95 35.17 -9.45
C ARG A 91 -10.55 36.09 -10.52
N LEU A 92 -10.96 35.54 -11.67
CA LEU A 92 -11.61 36.34 -12.71
C LEU A 92 -12.99 36.82 -12.25
N ARG A 93 -13.75 35.97 -11.54
CA ARG A 93 -15.07 36.35 -11.00
C ARG A 93 -14.99 37.47 -9.97
N THR A 94 -14.04 37.43 -9.03
CA THR A 94 -13.90 38.48 -8.00
C THR A 94 -13.44 39.82 -8.57
N LYS A 95 -12.59 39.82 -9.60
CA LYS A 95 -12.18 41.05 -10.29
C LYS A 95 -13.34 41.76 -10.99
N ASN A 96 -14.26 40.99 -11.59
CA ASN A 96 -15.40 41.57 -12.30
C ASN A 96 -16.44 42.16 -11.33
N THR A 97 -16.66 41.56 -10.16
CA THR A 97 -17.55 42.11 -9.12
C THR A 97 -17.05 43.45 -8.57
N ASN A 98 -15.74 43.63 -8.40
CA ASN A 98 -15.19 44.87 -7.86
C ASN A 98 -15.18 46.03 -8.88
N GLN A 99 -15.15 45.76 -10.19
CA GLN A 99 -15.25 46.82 -11.20
C GLN A 99 -16.69 47.32 -11.40
N SER A 100 -17.69 46.46 -11.21
CA SER A 100 -19.09 46.88 -11.34
C SER A 100 -19.59 47.77 -10.18
N SER A 101 -18.90 47.77 -9.03
CA SER A 101 -19.25 48.62 -7.89
C SER A 101 -18.66 50.04 -7.98
N VAL A 102 -17.64 50.27 -8.80
CA VAL A 102 -16.93 51.58 -8.87
C VAL A 102 -17.57 52.53 -9.90
N ARG A 103 -18.45 52.05 -10.78
CA ARG A 103 -19.13 52.88 -11.78
C ARG A 103 -20.52 53.41 -11.35
N GLN A 104 -20.89 53.27 -10.08
CA GLN A 104 -22.18 53.77 -9.57
C GLN A 104 -22.08 54.96 -8.62
N ILE A 105 -20.91 55.60 -8.54
CA ILE A 105 -20.72 56.85 -7.80
C ILE A 105 -20.27 57.89 -8.83
N ASP A 106 -21.21 58.43 -9.59
CA ASP A 106 -21.12 59.75 -10.26
C ASP A 106 -22.43 60.00 -11.02
N THR A 107 -23.55 59.97 -10.30
CA THR A 107 -24.77 60.67 -10.75
C THR A 107 -25.55 61.09 -9.52
N GLY A 108 -25.45 62.37 -9.19
CA GLY A 108 -26.48 63.08 -8.44
C GLY A 108 -26.25 63.17 -6.94
N ALA A 109 -25.78 64.34 -6.51
CA ALA A 109 -26.22 64.90 -5.24
C ALA A 109 -27.74 64.80 -5.12
N SER A 110 -28.26 64.27 -4.00
CA SER A 110 -29.19 65.00 -3.14
C SER A 110 -29.64 64.16 -1.93
N GLN A 111 -29.50 64.78 -0.76
CA GLN A 111 -30.28 64.60 0.47
C GLN A 111 -30.20 63.26 1.23
N ALA A 112 -29.40 63.33 2.30
CA ALA A 112 -29.89 63.21 3.67
C ALA A 112 -31.11 62.30 3.92
N ARG A 113 -30.91 61.23 4.69
CA ARG A 113 -31.47 61.16 6.05
C ARG A 113 -30.85 60.02 6.84
N VAL A 114 -30.42 60.41 8.03
CA VAL A 114 -30.17 59.55 9.19
C VAL A 114 -31.37 58.65 9.42
N ALA A 115 -31.15 57.33 9.42
CA ALA A 115 -32.06 56.39 10.04
C ALA A 115 -31.25 55.29 10.74
N LYS A 116 -30.98 55.52 12.02
CA LYS A 116 -30.70 54.44 12.97
C LYS A 116 -31.88 53.46 12.92
N ARG A 117 -31.67 52.25 12.42
CA ARG A 117 -32.55 51.11 12.70
C ARG A 117 -31.70 49.92 13.12
N THR A 118 -31.54 49.82 14.43
CA THR A 118 -31.58 48.55 15.14
C THR A 118 -32.83 47.78 14.71
N ARG A 119 -32.66 46.63 14.06
CA ARG A 119 -33.58 45.50 14.18
C ARG A 119 -32.86 44.23 13.77
N GLY A 120 -32.70 43.35 14.76
CA GLY A 120 -32.29 41.98 14.53
C GLY A 120 -33.24 41.30 13.55
N ARG A 121 -32.68 40.45 12.72
CA ARG A 121 -33.42 39.41 12.04
C ARG A 121 -32.54 38.18 11.98
N ALA A 122 -32.90 37.21 12.81
CA ALA A 122 -32.50 35.83 12.67
C ALA A 122 -32.79 35.39 11.24
N ILE A 123 -31.77 34.91 10.53
CA ILE A 123 -31.93 34.14 9.31
C ILE A 123 -31.38 32.76 9.63
N THR A 124 -32.34 31.85 9.68
CA THR A 124 -32.23 30.41 9.80
C THR A 124 -31.23 29.84 8.80
N CYS A 125 -30.40 28.93 9.31
CA CYS A 125 -29.52 28.10 8.51
C CYS A 125 -30.37 27.09 7.72
N ASP A 126 -30.47 27.25 6.40
CA ASP A 126 -30.87 26.16 5.52
C ASP A 126 -29.62 25.42 5.05
N ARG A 127 -29.30 24.39 5.83
CA ARG A 127 -28.30 23.36 5.52
C ARG A 127 -28.96 22.33 4.60
N PRO A 128 -28.49 22.13 3.36
CA PRO A 128 -29.00 21.04 2.55
C PRO A 128 -28.62 19.70 3.18
N VAL A 129 -29.68 18.94 3.48
CA VAL A 129 -29.70 17.58 4.02
C VAL A 129 -28.83 16.68 3.15
N SER A 130 -27.79 16.12 3.78
CA SER A 130 -27.06 14.97 3.26
C SER A 130 -27.92 13.72 3.42
N PRO A 131 -28.09 12.88 2.39
CA PRO A 131 -28.73 11.58 2.54
C PRO A 131 -27.79 10.63 3.27
N SER A 132 -28.19 10.29 4.50
CA SER A 132 -27.71 9.19 5.31
C SER A 132 -28.11 7.85 4.68
N GLY A 133 -27.12 6.98 4.47
CA GLY A 133 -27.25 5.55 4.20
C GLY A 133 -26.29 4.78 5.13
N PRO A 134 -26.53 3.47 5.33
CA PRO A 134 -26.86 2.93 6.64
C PRO A 134 -25.65 2.57 7.53
N GLU A 135 -25.92 2.69 8.82
CA GLU A 135 -25.15 2.20 9.95
C GLU A 135 -24.71 0.75 9.78
N ILE A 136 -23.39 0.53 9.86
CA ILE A 136 -22.85 -0.77 10.25
C ILE A 136 -22.17 -0.57 11.59
N ILE A 137 -22.97 -0.83 12.63
CA ILE A 137 -22.66 -1.50 13.89
C ILE A 137 -21.15 -1.60 14.17
N VAL A 138 -20.67 -0.67 15.00
CA VAL A 138 -19.41 -0.80 15.72
C VAL A 138 -19.71 -1.59 17.00
N SER A 139 -18.95 -2.65 17.22
CA SER A 139 -18.88 -3.42 18.47
C SER A 139 -17.47 -3.99 18.61
N PRO A 140 -17.02 -4.35 19.82
CA PRO A 140 -16.56 -3.42 20.83
C PRO A 140 -15.06 -3.58 21.07
N ALA A 141 -14.47 -2.60 21.77
CA ALA A 141 -13.11 -2.66 22.27
C ALA A 141 -12.90 -3.92 23.14
N MET A 142 -12.00 -4.82 22.72
CA MET A 142 -11.42 -5.80 23.63
C MET A 142 -10.42 -5.08 24.53
N GLN A 143 -10.87 -4.86 25.77
CA GLN A 143 -10.01 -4.65 26.92
C GLN A 143 -9.27 -5.97 27.19
N CYS A 144 -7.96 -6.00 26.96
CA CYS A 144 -7.12 -7.04 27.54
C CYS A 144 -6.76 -6.61 28.95
N SER A 145 -7.32 -7.31 29.93
CA SER A 145 -7.02 -7.22 31.34
C SER A 145 -5.52 -7.36 31.60
N ALA A 146 -4.93 -6.35 32.24
CA ALA A 146 -3.66 -6.49 32.93
C ALA A 146 -3.92 -7.25 34.23
N VAL A 147 -3.49 -8.51 34.30
CA VAL A 147 -3.42 -9.25 35.57
C VAL A 147 -2.13 -8.81 36.27
N ILE A 148 -2.30 -7.92 37.24
CA ILE A 148 -1.34 -7.67 38.29
C ILE A 148 -1.48 -8.83 39.28
N ALA A 149 -0.47 -9.69 39.35
CA ALA A 149 -0.25 -10.57 40.49
C ALA A 149 1.01 -10.09 41.22
N HIS A 150 0.79 -9.13 42.12
CA HIS A 150 1.68 -8.91 43.25
C HIS A 150 1.30 -9.93 44.32
N GLN A 151 2.28 -10.67 44.86
CA GLN A 151 2.64 -10.65 46.29
C GLN A 151 3.54 -11.84 46.68
N HIS A 152 4.70 -11.48 47.27
CA HIS A 152 5.31 -12.00 48.51
C HIS A 152 5.73 -13.48 48.54
N SER A 153 6.78 -13.93 49.22
CA SER A 153 7.93 -13.34 49.91
C SER A 153 8.83 -14.52 50.28
N GLY A 154 10.15 -14.33 50.25
CA GLY A 154 11.10 -14.98 51.15
C GLY A 154 11.25 -16.50 51.09
N SER A 155 12.35 -16.96 50.50
CA SER A 155 13.28 -17.85 51.22
C SER A 155 14.62 -17.91 50.50
N SER A 156 15.62 -17.43 51.21
CA SER A 156 17.04 -17.60 50.96
C SER A 156 17.46 -19.03 51.29
N SER A 157 17.98 -19.76 50.31
CA SER A 157 18.96 -20.81 50.58
C SER A 157 19.85 -21.04 49.37
N SER A 158 21.13 -21.02 49.70
CA SER A 158 22.32 -21.15 48.87
C SER A 158 22.49 -22.55 48.26
N LEU A 159 23.47 -22.62 47.36
CA LEU A 159 24.26 -23.79 46.91
C LEU A 159 23.79 -24.56 45.67
N ALA A 160 24.53 -24.27 44.60
CA ALA A 160 25.17 -25.21 43.70
C ALA A 160 24.32 -26.02 42.68
N SER A 161 24.87 -26.02 41.46
CA SER A 161 24.81 -27.09 40.46
C SER A 161 23.82 -26.92 39.30
N ALA A 162 24.38 -27.16 38.12
CA ALA A 162 23.78 -27.34 36.80
C ALA A 162 23.18 -26.09 36.11
N GLN A 163 24.03 -25.42 35.32
CA GLN A 163 23.61 -24.76 34.08
C GLN A 163 22.96 -25.79 33.16
N SER A 164 21.65 -25.98 33.28
CA SER A 164 20.84 -26.57 32.21
C SER A 164 20.58 -25.47 31.17
N HIS A 165 21.55 -25.27 30.28
CA HIS A 165 21.23 -24.76 28.96
C HIS A 165 20.32 -25.80 28.31
N SER A 166 19.02 -25.54 28.35
CA SER A 166 18.04 -26.25 27.53
C SER A 166 18.44 -26.03 26.06
N ILE A 167 19.27 -26.93 25.54
CA ILE A 167 19.53 -27.09 24.12
C ILE A 167 18.21 -27.56 23.53
N VAL A 168 17.37 -26.60 23.17
CA VAL A 168 16.15 -26.87 22.40
C VAL A 168 16.59 -27.60 21.13
N PRO A 169 15.96 -28.74 20.78
CA PRO A 169 16.42 -29.55 19.67
C PRO A 169 16.44 -28.74 18.38
N ILE A 170 17.59 -28.74 17.72
CA ILE A 170 17.90 -28.10 16.43
C ILE A 170 16.91 -28.53 15.31
N GLN A 171 16.11 -29.57 15.55
CA GLN A 171 15.08 -30.08 14.63
C GLN A 171 13.95 -29.10 14.30
N SER A 172 13.55 -28.20 15.22
CA SER A 172 12.43 -27.27 14.96
C SER A 172 12.68 -26.46 13.68
N SER A 173 13.90 -25.96 13.49
CA SER A 173 14.30 -25.11 12.36
C SER A 173 14.17 -25.74 10.95
N HIS A 174 14.08 -27.06 10.83
CA HIS A 174 14.19 -27.73 9.53
C HIS A 174 12.98 -27.50 8.61
N ALA A 175 11.79 -27.34 9.18
CA ALA A 175 10.57 -27.03 8.44
C ALA A 175 10.63 -25.63 7.80
N VAL A 176 11.01 -24.63 8.59
CA VAL A 176 11.21 -23.24 8.17
C VAL A 176 12.32 -23.13 7.13
N PHE A 177 13.43 -23.83 7.36
CA PHE A 177 14.51 -23.91 6.38
C PHE A 177 14.02 -24.46 5.05
N ARG A 178 13.38 -25.63 5.02
CA ARG A 178 12.89 -26.26 3.78
C ARG A 178 11.86 -25.39 3.06
N PHE A 179 10.97 -24.73 3.78
CA PHE A 179 10.01 -23.80 3.21
C PHE A 179 10.71 -22.62 2.52
N LEU A 180 11.63 -21.94 3.20
CA LEU A 180 12.35 -20.78 2.65
C LEU A 180 13.31 -21.16 1.53
N ASP A 181 13.89 -22.37 1.59
CA ASP A 181 14.78 -22.89 0.53
C ASP A 181 14.01 -23.26 -0.75
N SER A 182 12.77 -23.74 -0.61
CA SER A 182 11.91 -24.05 -1.75
C SER A 182 11.48 -22.81 -2.56
N MET A 183 11.69 -21.60 -2.05
CA MET A 183 11.35 -20.36 -2.75
C MET A 183 12.36 -20.04 -3.85
N THR A 184 11.91 -19.33 -4.90
CA THR A 184 12.79 -18.85 -5.97
C THR A 184 12.68 -17.32 -6.09
N PRO A 185 13.69 -16.55 -5.64
CA PRO A 185 14.98 -16.99 -5.09
C PRO A 185 14.86 -17.59 -3.67
N SER A 186 15.81 -18.46 -3.30
CA SER A 186 15.89 -19.04 -1.96
C SER A 186 16.01 -17.94 -0.91
N LEU A 187 15.17 -18.03 0.13
CA LEU A 187 15.07 -17.05 1.21
C LEU A 187 15.65 -17.57 2.53
N VAL A 188 16.51 -18.59 2.49
CA VAL A 188 17.12 -19.23 3.67
C VAL A 188 17.80 -18.23 4.63
N LYS A 189 18.31 -17.11 4.10
CA LYS A 189 18.87 -16.02 4.91
C LYS A 189 17.89 -15.44 5.96
N LEU A 190 16.58 -15.65 5.78
CA LEU A 190 15.53 -15.16 6.67
C LEU A 190 15.14 -16.17 7.77
N VAL A 191 15.74 -17.36 7.80
CA VAL A 191 15.46 -18.36 8.85
C VAL A 191 15.61 -17.75 10.25
N PRO A 192 16.70 -17.03 10.60
CA PRO A 192 16.85 -16.45 11.94
C PRO A 192 15.73 -15.47 12.31
N ASP A 193 15.19 -14.76 11.33
CA ASP A 193 14.13 -13.77 11.52
C ASP A 193 12.77 -14.45 11.75
N PHE A 194 12.48 -15.55 11.05
CA PHE A 194 11.30 -16.38 11.32
C PHE A 194 11.35 -16.99 12.72
N LEU A 195 12.50 -17.53 13.12
CA LEU A 195 12.72 -18.05 14.47
C LEU A 195 12.55 -16.94 15.52
N SER A 196 13.14 -15.76 15.29
CA SER A 196 13.01 -14.61 16.18
C SER A 196 11.56 -14.12 16.30
N ALA A 197 10.75 -14.35 15.27
CA ALA A 197 9.33 -13.97 15.25
C ALA A 197 8.38 -15.03 15.80
N GLY A 198 8.90 -16.12 16.39
CA GLY A 198 8.07 -17.16 16.99
C GLY A 198 7.68 -18.31 16.07
N ILE A 199 8.21 -18.36 14.85
CA ILE A 199 7.85 -19.39 13.87
C ILE A 199 8.99 -20.41 13.81
N TYR A 200 8.86 -21.46 14.62
CA TYR A 200 9.95 -22.40 14.84
C TYR A 200 9.85 -23.67 14.03
N ASP A 201 8.65 -24.19 13.81
CA ASP A 201 8.41 -25.52 13.25
C ASP A 201 7.29 -25.53 12.19
N GLN A 202 6.92 -26.72 11.74
CA GLN A 202 5.86 -26.90 10.74
C GLN A 202 4.50 -26.41 11.26
N SER A 203 4.16 -26.66 12.53
CA SER A 203 2.87 -26.27 13.08
C SER A 203 2.68 -24.75 13.10
N HIS A 204 3.72 -24.00 13.51
CA HIS A 204 3.70 -22.55 13.49
C HIS A 204 3.64 -21.98 12.07
N LEU A 205 4.27 -22.65 11.09
CA LEU A 205 4.15 -22.28 9.68
C LEU A 205 2.74 -22.50 9.16
N GLU A 206 2.11 -23.63 9.47
CA GLU A 206 0.73 -23.90 9.08
C GLU A 206 -0.23 -22.88 9.71
N ASP A 207 -0.06 -22.58 11.01
CA ASP A 207 -0.80 -21.52 11.69
C ASP A 207 -0.61 -20.17 10.99
N PHE A 208 0.63 -19.82 10.63
CA PHE A 208 0.93 -18.63 9.85
C PHE A 208 0.21 -18.63 8.49
N PHE A 209 0.10 -19.78 7.81
CA PHE A 209 -0.62 -19.90 6.54
C PHE A 209 -2.14 -19.74 6.68
N THR A 210 -2.72 -20.05 7.85
CA THR A 210 -4.15 -19.81 8.10
C THR A 210 -4.51 -18.34 8.28
N TRP A 211 -3.53 -17.48 8.58
CA TRP A 211 -3.79 -16.05 8.82
C TRP A 211 -4.45 -15.37 7.60
N PRO A 212 -5.24 -14.30 7.81
CA PRO A 212 -5.74 -13.47 6.71
C PRO A 212 -4.58 -12.90 5.88
N GLU A 213 -4.73 -12.83 4.55
CA GLU A 213 -3.66 -12.34 3.64
C GLU A 213 -3.13 -10.96 4.05
N LYS A 214 -4.02 -10.09 4.51
CA LYS A 214 -3.66 -8.76 5.04
C LYS A 214 -2.79 -8.85 6.29
N ALA A 215 -3.06 -9.80 7.18
CA ALA A 215 -2.29 -10.02 8.40
C ALA A 215 -0.91 -10.60 8.08
N GLN A 216 -0.83 -11.60 7.20
CA GLN A 216 0.44 -12.16 6.71
C GLN A 216 1.30 -11.09 6.07
N ARG A 217 0.74 -10.31 5.12
CA ARG A 217 1.47 -9.22 4.48
C ARG A 217 1.96 -8.18 5.49
N ASN A 218 1.12 -7.79 6.45
CA ASN A 218 1.51 -6.82 7.47
C ASN A 218 2.61 -7.36 8.40
N PHE A 219 2.54 -8.63 8.78
CA PHE A 219 3.59 -9.31 9.52
C PHE A 219 4.89 -9.31 8.74
N LEU A 220 4.87 -9.76 7.48
CA LEU A 220 6.06 -9.79 6.63
C LEU A 220 6.67 -8.39 6.45
N LEU A 221 5.83 -7.39 6.22
CA LEU A 221 6.29 -6.01 6.10
C LEU A 221 6.90 -5.49 7.40
N LYS A 222 6.36 -5.81 8.57
CA LYS A 222 6.85 -5.32 9.87
C LYS A 222 8.09 -6.07 10.36
N THR A 223 8.09 -7.39 10.24
CA THR A 223 9.17 -8.25 10.76
C THR A 223 10.42 -8.17 9.89
N PHE A 224 10.25 -8.01 8.57
CA PHE A 224 11.36 -8.04 7.61
C PHE A 224 11.63 -6.69 6.95
N VAL A 225 11.25 -5.57 7.58
CA VAL A 225 11.57 -4.21 7.10
C VAL A 225 13.07 -4.12 6.83
N GLY A 226 13.45 -3.77 5.60
CA GLY A 226 14.85 -3.55 5.21
C GLY A 226 15.67 -4.84 4.99
N LYS A 227 15.15 -6.01 5.36
CA LYS A 227 15.83 -7.32 5.17
C LYS A 227 15.44 -8.01 3.86
N MET A 228 14.24 -7.70 3.37
CA MET A 228 13.74 -8.20 2.09
C MET A 228 13.61 -7.09 1.05
N ASN A 229 14.08 -7.36 -0.16
CA ASN A 229 13.76 -6.51 -1.30
C ASN A 229 12.32 -6.77 -1.79
N ALA A 230 11.80 -5.87 -2.64
CA ALA A 230 10.43 -5.95 -3.12
C ALA A 230 10.14 -7.23 -3.95
N LEU A 231 11.17 -7.81 -4.61
CA LEU A 231 11.02 -9.05 -5.38
C LEU A 231 10.94 -10.26 -4.45
N GLU A 232 11.77 -10.33 -3.42
CA GLU A 232 11.73 -11.38 -2.39
C GLU A 232 10.38 -11.36 -1.66
N LEU A 233 9.85 -10.17 -1.36
CA LEU A 233 8.52 -10.01 -0.77
C LEU A 233 7.41 -10.49 -1.71
N GLY A 234 7.53 -10.16 -3.00
CA GLY A 234 6.62 -10.66 -4.03
C GLY A 234 6.65 -12.19 -4.12
N ALA A 235 7.85 -12.79 -4.17
CA ALA A 235 8.03 -14.24 -4.24
C ALA A 235 7.43 -14.94 -3.02
N MET A 236 7.65 -14.43 -1.81
CA MET A 236 7.08 -15.00 -0.60
C MET A 236 5.55 -14.90 -0.58
N LEU A 237 4.97 -13.75 -0.95
CA LEU A 237 3.50 -13.62 -1.03
C LEU A 237 2.88 -14.57 -2.06
N ILE A 238 3.55 -14.81 -3.19
CA ILE A 238 3.10 -15.78 -4.19
C ILE A 238 3.16 -17.19 -3.62
N ALA A 239 4.28 -17.57 -2.98
CA ALA A 239 4.44 -18.89 -2.37
C ALA A 239 3.37 -19.18 -1.31
N LEU A 240 3.04 -18.17 -0.49
CA LEU A 240 1.96 -18.25 0.51
C LEU A 240 0.58 -18.49 -0.15
N ASN A 241 0.27 -17.76 -1.23
CA ASN A 241 -0.99 -17.94 -1.94
C ASN A 241 -1.07 -19.30 -2.66
N CYS A 242 0.03 -19.79 -3.24
CA CYS A 242 0.06 -21.10 -3.90
C CYS A 242 -0.25 -22.24 -2.92
N ARG A 243 0.32 -22.20 -1.70
CA ARG A 243 0.09 -23.23 -0.66
C ARG A 243 -1.34 -23.26 -0.11
N ARG A 244 -2.07 -22.15 -0.18
CA ARG A 244 -3.46 -22.06 0.30
C ARG A 244 -4.46 -22.73 -0.65
N HIS A 245 -4.07 -22.92 -1.92
CA HIS A 245 -4.94 -23.39 -2.99
C HIS A 245 -4.55 -24.76 -3.55
N GLY A 246 -3.49 -25.39 -3.04
CA GLY A 246 -3.06 -26.75 -3.39
C GLY A 246 -3.27 -27.69 -2.22
#